data_AF-A0A7N2MTM6-F1
#
_entry.id   AF-A0A7N2MTM6-F1
#
_cell.length_a   1.000
_cell.length_b   1.000
_cell.length_c   1.000
_cell.angle_alpha   90.00
_cell.angle_beta   90.00
_cell.angle_gamma   90.00
#
_symmetry.space_group_name_H-M   'P 1'
#
loop_
_entity.id
_entity.type
_entity.pdbx_description
1 polymer ?
#
loop_
_entity_poly.entity_id
_entity_poly.type
_entity_poly.pdbx_seq_one_letter_code
_entity_poly.pdbx_strand_id
1 'polypeptide(L)'
;MANTIQTKLLYTEGPCYTTNGVSVPDIVTDEFFNGILDQADSNCAGKYFYSREAFLEALNSYSEFGGDNLVDDSKHEIAAFFANVAHEIGQLCYIEEINGASQDYCDWSNSQYPCNPNEKYYGRGPLQPSWNYNIYRAAGNDIGFDGINQPDTVATDPVISFKTALWFWMNNVHSVLGQGFGATINAINGDIECSENFDSVQHRVDYYTAYCNQLGVDPGDNLTC
;
A
#
# COMPACT_ATOMS: atom_id res chain seq x y z
N MET A 1 11.81 19.89 -67.80
CA MET A 1 11.70 18.76 -66.86
C MET A 1 12.00 19.28 -65.46
N ALA A 2 10.97 19.46 -64.63
CA ALA A 2 11.13 19.76 -63.21
C ALA A 2 10.17 18.84 -62.47
N ASN A 3 10.73 17.83 -61.81
CA ASN A 3 9.99 16.81 -61.09
C ASN A 3 9.79 17.31 -59.66
N THR A 4 8.55 17.65 -59.29
CA THR A 4 8.23 18.07 -57.92
C THR A 4 7.86 16.82 -57.14
N ILE A 5 8.75 16.40 -56.24
CA ILE A 5 8.48 15.32 -55.29
C ILE A 5 7.59 15.90 -54.18
N GLN A 6 6.29 15.53 -54.17
CA GLN A 6 5.43 15.75 -53.02
C GLN A 6 5.80 14.73 -51.94
N THR A 7 6.47 15.19 -50.89
CA THR A 7 6.63 14.42 -49.65
C THR A 7 5.28 14.39 -48.94
N LYS A 8 4.60 13.23 -49.00
CA LYS A 8 3.38 12.96 -48.24
C LYS A 8 3.80 12.78 -46.77
N LEU A 9 3.53 13.78 -45.93
CA LEU A 9 3.64 13.65 -44.48
C LEU A 9 2.57 12.64 -44.04
N LEU A 10 2.99 11.44 -43.67
CA LEU A 10 2.16 10.49 -42.94
C LEU A 10 2.12 11.00 -41.49
N TYR A 11 1.00 11.61 -41.11
CA TYR A 11 0.69 11.83 -39.70
C TYR A 11 0.37 10.46 -39.11
N THR A 12 1.32 9.88 -38.38
CA THR A 12 1.03 8.80 -37.44
C THR A 12 0.38 9.45 -36.22
N GLU A 13 -0.90 9.21 -36.02
CA GLU A 13 -1.53 9.47 -34.71
C GLU A 13 -0.81 8.58 -33.69
N GLY A 14 0.04 9.19 -32.87
CA GLY A 14 0.55 8.56 -31.66
C GLY A 14 -0.62 8.41 -30.67
N PRO A 15 -0.59 7.40 -29.79
CA PRO A 15 -1.60 7.28 -28.74
C PRO A 15 -1.68 8.60 -27.96
N CYS A 16 -2.90 9.15 -27.88
CA CYS A 16 -3.19 10.31 -27.06
C CYS A 16 -3.02 9.92 -25.58
N TYR A 17 -1.83 10.14 -25.03
CA TYR A 17 -1.64 10.14 -23.58
C TYR A 17 -2.24 11.43 -23.04
N THR A 18 -3.54 11.42 -22.77
CA THR A 18 -4.15 12.43 -21.92
C THR A 18 -3.57 12.23 -20.53
N THR A 19 -2.69 13.13 -20.09
CA THR A 19 -2.32 13.28 -18.67
C THR A 19 -3.57 13.75 -17.94
N ASN A 20 -4.46 12.82 -17.66
CA ASN A 20 -5.61 13.07 -16.81
C ASN A 20 -5.05 12.98 -15.41
N GLY A 21 -4.88 14.11 -14.72
CA GLY A 21 -4.52 14.07 -13.30
C GLY A 21 -5.50 13.15 -12.58
N VAL A 22 -5.03 11.95 -12.24
CA VAL A 22 -5.87 10.89 -11.71
C VAL A 22 -6.20 11.24 -10.28
N SER A 23 -7.49 11.22 -9.97
CA SER A 23 -7.99 11.51 -8.63
C SER A 23 -8.18 10.19 -7.89
N VAL A 24 -7.29 9.87 -6.95
CA VAL A 24 -7.44 8.71 -6.06
C VAL A 24 -8.81 8.70 -5.35
N PRO A 25 -9.37 9.83 -4.87
CA PRO A 25 -10.74 9.85 -4.32
C PRO A 25 -11.83 9.35 -5.27
N ASP A 26 -11.64 9.48 -6.59
CA ASP A 26 -12.60 9.05 -7.61
C ASP A 26 -12.48 7.54 -7.91
N ILE A 27 -11.30 6.95 -7.65
CA ILE A 27 -11.06 5.50 -7.78
C ILE A 27 -11.45 4.79 -6.48
N VAL A 28 -10.94 5.27 -5.35
CA VAL A 28 -11.27 4.76 -4.02
C VAL A 28 -12.59 5.40 -3.60
N THR A 29 -13.70 4.88 -4.12
CA THR A 29 -15.05 5.32 -3.74
C THR A 29 -15.45 4.74 -2.38
N ASP A 30 -16.53 5.26 -1.78
CA ASP A 30 -17.13 4.63 -0.59
C ASP A 30 -17.53 3.19 -0.87
N GLU A 31 -18.03 2.88 -2.07
CA GLU A 31 -18.42 1.53 -2.48
C GLU A 31 -17.21 0.58 -2.51
N PHE A 32 -16.10 1.00 -3.12
CA PHE A 32 -14.89 0.21 -3.17
C PHE A 32 -14.30 -0.03 -1.77
N PHE A 33 -14.13 1.04 -0.98
CA PHE A 33 -13.53 0.94 0.35
C PHE A 33 -14.39 0.09 1.31
N ASN A 34 -15.71 0.33 1.32
CA ASN A 34 -16.63 -0.47 2.14
C ASN A 34 -16.73 -1.91 1.64
N GLY A 35 -16.60 -2.16 0.32
CA GLY A 35 -16.54 -3.51 -0.24
C GLY A 35 -15.35 -4.33 0.24
N ILE A 36 -14.26 -3.70 0.69
CA ILE A 36 -13.15 -4.36 1.40
C ILE A 36 -13.58 -4.68 2.83
N LEU A 37 -14.04 -3.67 3.58
CA LEU A 37 -14.44 -3.80 4.98
C LEU A 37 -15.59 -4.80 5.21
N ASP A 38 -16.53 -4.89 4.27
CA ASP A 38 -17.71 -5.75 4.39
C ASP A 38 -17.38 -7.23 4.31
N GLN A 39 -16.19 -7.59 3.80
CA GLN A 39 -15.71 -8.97 3.80
C GLN A 39 -15.19 -9.41 5.17
N ALA A 40 -14.78 -8.48 6.03
CA ALA A 40 -14.36 -8.79 7.39
C ALA A 40 -15.55 -9.14 8.29
N ASP A 41 -15.30 -9.93 9.34
CA ASP A 41 -16.33 -10.31 10.31
C ASP A 41 -16.91 -9.09 11.04
N SER A 42 -18.20 -9.15 11.40
CA SER A 42 -18.91 -8.03 12.05
C SER A 42 -18.33 -7.56 13.38
N ASN A 43 -17.56 -8.40 14.06
CA ASN A 43 -16.92 -8.11 15.35
C ASN A 43 -15.47 -7.60 15.21
N CYS A 44 -14.96 -7.44 13.99
CA CYS A 44 -13.62 -6.94 13.75
C CYS A 44 -13.44 -5.51 14.27
N ALA A 45 -12.39 -5.29 15.06
CA ALA A 45 -12.08 -3.98 15.64
C ALA A 45 -11.84 -2.92 14.55
N GLY A 46 -11.19 -3.31 13.45
CA GLY A 46 -10.87 -2.41 12.34
C GLY A 46 -12.09 -1.80 11.63
N LYS A 47 -13.29 -2.41 11.73
CA LYS A 47 -14.54 -1.82 11.19
C LYS A 47 -14.93 -0.49 11.84
N TYR A 48 -14.48 -0.25 13.07
CA TYR A 48 -14.76 0.99 13.80
C TYR A 48 -13.56 1.94 13.79
N PHE A 49 -12.48 1.57 13.12
CA PHE A 49 -11.21 2.30 13.12
C PHE A 49 -10.84 2.80 11.73
N TYR A 50 -10.83 1.92 10.73
CA TYR A 50 -10.49 2.28 9.36
C TYR A 50 -11.68 2.86 8.62
N SER A 51 -11.52 4.06 8.07
CA SER A 51 -12.52 4.72 7.23
C SER A 51 -11.86 5.27 5.97
N ARG A 52 -12.66 5.42 4.91
CA ARG A 52 -12.23 6.08 3.68
C ARG A 52 -11.78 7.50 3.95
N GLU A 53 -12.47 8.21 4.84
CA GLU A 53 -12.11 9.59 5.23
C GLU A 53 -10.70 9.64 5.83
N ALA A 54 -10.36 8.75 6.76
CA ALA A 54 -9.02 8.68 7.34
C ALA A 54 -7.95 8.34 6.29
N PHE A 55 -8.26 7.44 5.35
CA PHE A 55 -7.38 7.13 4.22
C PHE A 55 -7.12 8.35 3.33
N LEU A 56 -8.18 9.07 2.95
CA LEU A 56 -8.05 10.27 2.11
C LEU A 56 -7.37 11.43 2.84
N GLU A 57 -7.56 11.56 4.15
CA GLU A 57 -6.84 12.53 4.96
C GLU A 57 -5.34 12.21 4.99
N ALA A 58 -4.97 10.94 5.18
CA ALA A 58 -3.59 10.48 5.12
C ALA A 58 -2.96 10.71 3.73
N LEU A 59 -3.72 10.45 2.67
CA LEU A 59 -3.30 10.63 1.28
C LEU A 59 -2.84 12.06 0.96
N ASN A 60 -3.37 13.08 1.64
CA ASN A 60 -2.93 14.47 1.46
C ASN A 60 -1.42 14.67 1.73
N SER A 61 -0.78 13.74 2.44
CA SER A 61 0.67 13.74 2.70
C SER A 61 1.49 12.97 1.65
N TYR A 62 0.84 12.22 0.75
CA TYR A 62 1.46 11.31 -0.22
C TYR A 62 0.84 11.46 -1.61
N SER A 63 0.94 12.65 -2.21
CA SER A 63 0.27 12.98 -3.49
C SER A 63 0.80 12.21 -4.71
N GLU A 64 1.94 11.54 -4.59
CA GLU A 64 2.48 10.68 -5.65
C GLU A 64 1.78 9.32 -5.72
N PHE A 65 1.20 8.86 -4.61
CA PHE A 65 0.46 7.60 -4.56
C PHE A 65 -0.80 7.66 -5.44
N GLY A 66 -0.95 6.71 -6.37
CA GLY A 66 -2.07 6.62 -7.30
C GLY A 66 -2.20 7.84 -8.22
N GLY A 67 -1.12 8.63 -8.34
CA GLY A 67 -1.04 9.85 -9.12
C GLY A 67 -0.35 9.67 -10.47
N ASP A 68 -0.37 8.46 -11.02
CA ASP A 68 0.30 8.13 -12.28
C ASP A 68 -0.31 8.86 -13.49
N ASN A 69 0.47 8.90 -14.58
CA ASN A 69 0.04 9.54 -15.82
C ASN A 69 -1.09 8.76 -16.54
N LEU A 70 -1.29 7.50 -16.19
CA LEU A 70 -2.30 6.60 -16.75
C LEU A 70 -3.26 6.16 -15.65
N VAL A 71 -4.56 6.24 -15.95
CA VAL A 71 -5.62 5.81 -15.03
C VAL A 71 -5.48 4.33 -14.65
N ASP A 72 -5.08 3.48 -15.61
CA ASP A 72 -4.93 2.05 -15.35
C ASP A 72 -3.76 1.77 -14.40
N ASP A 73 -2.62 2.47 -14.56
CA ASP A 73 -1.48 2.36 -13.64
C ASP A 73 -1.89 2.77 -12.21
N SER A 74 -2.64 3.87 -12.06
CA SER A 74 -3.15 4.30 -10.75
C SER A 74 -4.12 3.26 -10.14
N LYS A 75 -4.97 2.64 -10.96
CA LYS A 75 -5.86 1.57 -10.50
C LYS A 75 -5.07 0.34 -10.07
N HIS A 76 -4.00 -0.02 -10.79
CA HIS A 76 -3.10 -1.12 -10.41
C HIS A 76 -2.41 -0.83 -9.09
N GLU A 77 -1.88 0.38 -8.90
CA GLU A 77 -1.24 0.76 -7.64
C GLU A 77 -2.24 0.69 -6.48
N ILE A 78 -3.43 1.29 -6.63
CA ILE A 78 -4.47 1.29 -5.60
C ILE A 78 -4.91 -0.14 -5.29
N ALA A 79 -5.16 -0.97 -6.31
CA ALA A 79 -5.53 -2.37 -6.12
C ALA A 79 -4.41 -3.15 -5.42
N ALA A 80 -3.15 -2.93 -5.80
CA ALA A 80 -2.00 -3.61 -5.20
C ALA A 80 -1.80 -3.22 -3.73
N PHE A 81 -1.96 -1.94 -3.41
CA PHE A 81 -1.89 -1.45 -2.04
C PHE A 81 -2.96 -2.10 -1.17
N PHE A 82 -4.23 -2.02 -1.58
CA PHE A 82 -5.34 -2.59 -0.80
C PHE A 82 -5.29 -4.11 -0.74
N ALA A 83 -4.78 -4.81 -1.77
CA ALA A 83 -4.61 -6.26 -1.76
C ALA A 83 -3.61 -6.72 -0.71
N ASN A 84 -2.47 -6.03 -0.62
CA ASN A 84 -1.49 -6.29 0.43
C ASN A 84 -2.06 -5.95 1.80
N VAL A 85 -2.71 -4.80 1.98
CA VAL A 85 -3.38 -4.44 3.25
C VAL A 85 -4.42 -5.50 3.66
N ALA A 86 -5.24 -5.96 2.72
CA ALA A 86 -6.26 -6.97 2.99
C ALA A 86 -5.64 -8.30 3.43
N HIS A 87 -4.49 -8.68 2.85
CA HIS A 87 -3.75 -9.85 3.30
C HIS A 87 -3.17 -9.66 4.71
N GLU A 88 -2.45 -8.55 4.97
CA GLU A 88 -1.75 -8.32 6.24
C GLU A 88 -2.69 -8.27 7.44
N ILE A 89 -3.86 -7.63 7.29
CA ILE A 89 -4.76 -7.37 8.42
C ILE A 89 -6.16 -7.94 8.27
N GLY A 90 -6.32 -8.93 7.38
CA GLY A 90 -7.59 -9.65 7.20
C GLY A 90 -8.72 -8.72 6.76
N GLN A 91 -8.55 -8.07 5.60
CA GLN A 91 -9.52 -7.14 5.01
C GLN A 91 -9.90 -6.00 5.98
N LEU A 92 -8.89 -5.35 6.55
CA LEU A 92 -9.06 -4.27 7.54
C LEU A 92 -9.71 -4.73 8.86
N CYS A 93 -9.59 -6.01 9.24
CA CYS A 93 -10.13 -6.52 10.49
C CYS A 93 -9.26 -6.17 11.72
N TYR A 94 -7.95 -6.35 11.57
CA TYR A 94 -6.99 -6.22 12.67
C TYR A 94 -6.29 -4.84 12.64
N ILE A 95 -6.12 -4.26 13.82
CA ILE A 95 -5.36 -3.00 14.00
C ILE A 95 -3.95 -3.34 14.49
N GLU A 96 -3.83 -4.34 15.35
CA GLU A 96 -2.59 -4.81 15.94
C GLU A 96 -2.34 -6.27 15.56
N GLU A 97 -1.07 -6.66 15.51
CA GLU A 97 -0.63 -8.02 15.31
C GLU A 97 -1.24 -8.96 16.37
N ILE A 98 -1.77 -10.11 15.93
CA ILE A 98 -2.31 -11.11 16.83
C ILE A 98 -1.18 -11.64 17.73
N ASN A 99 -1.32 -11.45 19.04
CA ASN A 99 -0.29 -11.72 20.05
C ASN A 99 0.97 -10.83 19.97
N GLY A 100 0.95 -9.72 19.22
CA GLY A 100 2.09 -8.80 19.09
C GLY A 100 2.59 -8.27 20.44
N ALA A 101 1.69 -8.00 21.38
CA ALA A 101 2.04 -7.58 22.74
C ALA A 101 2.86 -8.62 23.54
N SER A 102 2.97 -9.86 23.07
CA SER A 102 3.84 -10.89 23.66
C SER A 102 5.28 -10.85 23.13
N GLN A 103 5.53 -10.10 22.06
CA GLN A 103 6.82 -9.96 21.38
C GLN A 103 7.37 -8.54 21.57
N ASP A 104 8.70 -8.41 21.61
CA ASP A 104 9.38 -7.13 21.89
C ASP A 104 9.61 -6.31 20.59
N TYR A 105 9.97 -7.02 19.50
CA TYR A 105 10.34 -6.43 18.21
C TYR A 105 11.34 -5.27 18.33
N CYS A 106 12.24 -5.34 19.31
CA CYS A 106 13.30 -4.38 19.52
C CYS A 106 14.66 -4.98 19.14
N ASP A 107 15.38 -4.32 18.25
CA ASP A 107 16.82 -4.54 18.11
C ASP A 107 17.59 -3.72 19.15
N TRP A 108 17.86 -4.35 20.30
CA TRP A 108 18.63 -3.78 21.40
C TRP A 108 20.09 -3.45 21.05
N SER A 109 20.61 -4.01 19.95
CA SER A 109 21.97 -3.72 19.49
C SER A 109 22.05 -2.43 18.66
N ASN A 110 20.91 -1.90 18.23
CA ASN A 110 20.83 -0.70 17.40
C ASN A 110 21.03 0.58 18.21
N SER A 111 22.30 1.01 18.31
CA SER A 111 22.66 2.26 19.00
C SER A 111 22.19 3.53 18.27
N GLN A 112 21.86 3.44 16.99
CA GLN A 112 21.33 4.56 16.21
C GLN A 112 19.84 4.81 16.53
N TYR A 113 19.11 3.74 16.85
CA TYR A 113 17.68 3.75 17.15
C TYR A 113 17.39 3.01 18.46
N PRO A 114 17.74 3.61 19.62
CA PRO A 114 17.55 2.97 20.90
C PRO A 114 16.06 2.75 21.17
N CYS A 115 15.72 1.54 21.58
CA CYS A 115 14.38 1.20 22.03
C CYS A 115 14.06 1.86 23.37
N ASN A 116 12.79 2.21 23.56
CA ASN A 116 12.26 2.53 24.87
C ASN A 116 11.92 1.21 25.61
N PRO A 117 12.50 0.94 26.80
CA PRO A 117 12.29 -0.31 27.51
C PRO A 117 10.86 -0.53 28.03
N ASN A 118 10.02 0.50 27.98
CA ASN A 118 8.61 0.39 28.36
C ASN A 118 7.68 0.17 27.15
N GLU A 119 8.23 0.20 25.94
CA GLU A 119 7.46 0.15 24.69
C GLU A 119 7.76 -1.13 23.90
N LYS A 120 6.82 -1.50 23.02
CA LYS A 120 6.94 -2.65 22.13
C LYS A 120 6.59 -2.28 20.70
N TYR A 121 7.34 -2.83 19.75
CA TYR A 121 7.29 -2.43 18.35
C TYR A 121 6.71 -3.52 17.43
N TYR A 122 5.66 -4.21 17.90
CA TYR A 122 4.90 -5.19 17.11
C TYR A 122 4.08 -4.52 16.00
N GLY A 123 3.56 -5.35 15.09
CA GLY A 123 2.77 -4.94 13.94
C GLY A 123 1.56 -4.08 14.32
N ARG A 124 1.46 -2.87 13.74
CA ARG A 124 0.28 -1.99 13.90
C ARG A 124 -0.11 -1.36 12.56
N GLY A 125 -1.39 -1.26 12.28
CA GLY A 125 -1.91 -0.60 11.08
C GLY A 125 -1.95 -1.46 9.82
N PRO A 126 -2.28 -0.86 8.66
CA PRO A 126 -2.65 -1.57 7.42
C PRO A 126 -1.59 -2.48 6.82
N LEU A 127 -0.29 -2.17 6.97
CA LEU A 127 0.81 -2.99 6.46
C LEU A 127 1.65 -3.64 7.58
N GLN A 128 1.08 -3.75 8.77
CA GLN A 128 1.70 -4.32 9.98
C GLN A 128 3.19 -3.94 10.22
N PRO A 129 3.57 -2.64 10.19
CA PRO A 129 4.86 -2.16 10.63
C PRO A 129 5.42 -2.82 11.88
N SER A 130 6.57 -3.46 11.76
CA SER A 130 7.30 -4.03 12.90
C SER A 130 8.70 -3.44 12.99
N TRP A 131 9.31 -3.58 14.18
CA TRP A 131 10.67 -3.14 14.52
C TRP A 131 10.87 -1.64 14.76
N ASN A 132 11.73 -1.33 15.74
CA ASN A 132 12.09 0.02 16.18
C ASN A 132 12.75 0.90 15.10
N TYR A 133 13.52 0.30 14.18
CA TYR A 133 14.42 1.04 13.28
C TYR A 133 13.78 1.50 11.97
N ASN A 134 12.77 0.78 11.46
CA ASN A 134 12.15 1.09 10.17
C ASN A 134 11.04 2.13 10.31
N ILE A 135 9.89 1.76 10.87
CA ILE A 135 8.68 2.59 10.77
C ILE A 135 8.52 3.54 11.96
N TYR A 136 8.71 3.06 13.19
CA TYR A 136 8.50 3.89 14.38
C TYR A 136 9.47 5.07 14.49
N ARG A 137 10.70 4.95 13.95
CA ARG A 137 11.63 6.07 13.84
C ARG A 137 11.47 6.85 12.55
N ALA A 138 11.62 6.20 11.39
CA ALA A 138 11.72 6.93 10.13
C ALA A 138 10.36 7.49 9.69
N ALA A 139 9.29 6.68 9.74
CA ALA A 139 7.95 7.17 9.49
C ALA A 139 7.49 8.12 10.59
N GLY A 140 7.85 7.86 11.86
CA GLY A 140 7.61 8.79 12.98
C GLY A 140 8.13 10.20 12.69
N ASN A 141 9.39 10.31 12.28
CA ASN A 141 10.02 11.59 11.93
C ASN A 141 9.39 12.26 10.71
N ASP A 142 9.03 11.49 9.68
CA ASP A 142 8.45 12.02 8.44
C ASP A 142 6.99 12.48 8.61
N ILE A 143 6.20 11.67 9.33
CA ILE A 143 4.77 11.91 9.60
C ILE A 143 4.57 12.94 10.72
N GLY A 144 5.54 13.05 11.64
CA GLY A 144 5.50 13.98 12.76
C GLY A 144 4.90 13.41 14.05
N PHE A 145 5.06 12.11 14.32
CA PHE A 145 4.67 11.48 15.59
C PHE A 145 5.85 10.81 16.29
N ASP A 146 5.77 10.64 17.61
CA ASP A 146 6.82 9.96 18.38
C ASP A 146 6.61 8.44 18.34
N GLY A 147 7.07 7.78 17.28
CA GLY A 147 6.92 6.33 17.20
C GLY A 147 7.84 5.55 18.15
N ILE A 148 8.88 6.15 18.73
CA ILE A 148 9.78 5.46 19.66
C ILE A 148 9.19 5.37 21.07
N ASN A 149 8.59 6.46 21.55
CA ASN A 149 8.00 6.51 22.90
C ASN A 149 6.47 6.41 22.91
N GLN A 150 5.81 6.55 21.76
CA GLN A 150 4.36 6.42 21.62
C GLN A 150 4.01 5.60 20.37
N PRO A 151 4.52 4.36 20.23
CA PRO A 151 4.21 3.50 19.09
C PRO A 151 2.71 3.18 18.97
N ASP A 152 1.98 3.16 20.08
CA ASP A 152 0.54 2.91 20.13
C ASP A 152 -0.28 3.93 19.33
N THR A 153 0.28 5.10 19.02
CA THR A 153 -0.35 6.11 18.16
C THR A 153 -0.84 5.51 16.84
N VAL A 154 -0.09 4.56 16.26
CA VAL A 154 -0.43 3.89 14.99
C VAL A 154 -1.69 3.02 15.12
N ALA A 155 -2.03 2.55 16.32
CA ALA A 155 -3.22 1.77 16.61
C ALA A 155 -4.39 2.60 17.19
N THR A 156 -4.16 3.86 17.56
CA THR A 156 -5.19 4.74 18.14
C THR A 156 -5.63 5.88 17.24
N ASP A 157 -4.79 6.28 16.27
CA ASP A 157 -5.09 7.32 15.29
C ASP A 157 -5.16 6.71 13.87
N PRO A 158 -6.36 6.62 13.25
CA PRO A 158 -6.51 5.98 11.96
C PRO A 158 -5.85 6.75 10.81
N VAL A 159 -5.67 8.07 10.93
CA VAL A 159 -4.96 8.88 9.93
C VAL A 159 -3.48 8.56 10.01
N ILE A 160 -2.89 8.54 11.20
CA ILE A 160 -1.48 8.14 11.38
C ILE A 160 -1.29 6.68 10.94
N SER A 161 -2.24 5.80 11.23
CA SER A 161 -2.23 4.40 10.78
C SER A 161 -2.13 4.28 9.25
N PHE A 162 -2.94 5.03 8.50
CA PHE A 162 -2.82 5.04 7.04
C PHE A 162 -1.55 5.73 6.55
N LYS A 163 -1.10 6.79 7.22
CA LYS A 163 0.16 7.45 6.86
C LYS A 163 1.36 6.52 7.00
N THR A 164 1.43 5.66 8.01
CA THR A 164 2.54 4.69 8.13
C THR A 164 2.52 3.68 6.98
N ALA A 165 1.34 3.21 6.57
CA ALA A 165 1.21 2.30 5.43
C ALA A 165 1.59 2.97 4.10
N LEU A 166 1.10 4.19 3.84
CA LEU A 166 1.46 4.96 2.65
C LEU A 166 2.95 5.31 2.63
N TRP A 167 3.52 5.70 3.78
CA TRP A 167 4.95 5.94 3.92
C TRP A 167 5.76 4.71 3.53
N PHE A 168 5.41 3.54 4.08
CA PHE A 168 6.11 2.30 3.77
C PHE A 168 6.01 1.97 2.27
N TRP A 169 4.81 2.09 1.72
CA TRP A 169 4.54 1.85 0.30
C TRP A 169 5.40 2.74 -0.60
N MET A 170 5.40 4.06 -0.38
CA MET A 170 6.15 5.00 -1.21
C MET A 170 7.66 4.79 -1.12
N ASN A 171 8.17 4.40 0.05
CA ASN A 171 9.61 4.22 0.26
C ASN A 171 10.14 2.84 -0.18
N ASN A 172 9.30 1.80 -0.23
CA ASN A 172 9.78 0.42 -0.43
C ASN A 172 9.10 -0.31 -1.60
N VAL A 173 7.90 0.09 -2.01
CA VAL A 173 7.06 -0.67 -2.95
C VAL A 173 6.78 0.10 -4.24
N HIS A 174 6.50 1.39 -4.17
CA HIS A 174 6.08 2.20 -5.32
C HIS A 174 7.06 2.08 -6.52
N SER A 175 8.36 2.10 -6.26
CA SER A 175 9.38 2.02 -7.33
C SER A 175 9.41 0.69 -8.11
N VAL A 176 8.80 -0.37 -7.58
CA VAL A 176 8.80 -1.70 -8.23
C VAL A 176 7.47 -2.03 -8.91
N LEU A 177 6.45 -1.15 -8.86
CA LEU A 177 5.13 -1.39 -9.45
C LEU A 177 5.19 -1.75 -10.93
N GLY A 178 6.06 -1.09 -11.70
CA GLY A 178 6.25 -1.37 -13.13
C GLY A 178 6.80 -2.78 -13.45
N GLN A 179 7.20 -3.56 -12.44
CA GLN A 179 7.64 -4.95 -12.61
C GLN A 179 6.48 -5.96 -12.46
N GLY A 180 5.32 -5.52 -11.95
CA GLY A 180 4.13 -6.32 -11.72
C GLY A 180 3.82 -6.55 -10.24
N PHE A 181 2.64 -7.12 -9.97
CA PHE A 181 2.15 -7.30 -8.60
C PHE A 181 3.04 -8.21 -7.74
N GLY A 182 3.63 -9.26 -8.33
CA GLY A 182 4.55 -10.15 -7.63
C GLY A 182 5.81 -9.44 -7.12
N ALA A 183 6.27 -8.39 -7.79
CA ALA A 183 7.37 -7.57 -7.30
C ALA A 183 6.98 -6.78 -6.04
N THR A 184 5.71 -6.36 -5.92
CA THR A 184 5.21 -5.70 -4.70
C THR A 184 5.16 -6.67 -3.52
N ILE A 185 4.73 -7.92 -3.74
CA ILE A 185 4.77 -8.98 -2.72
C ILE A 185 6.21 -9.20 -2.27
N ASN A 186 7.13 -9.31 -3.23
CA ASN A 186 8.54 -9.49 -2.93
C ASN A 186 9.14 -8.32 -2.13
N ALA A 187 8.75 -7.09 -2.44
CA ALA A 187 9.20 -5.90 -1.72
C ALA A 187 8.67 -5.81 -0.28
N ILE A 188 7.50 -6.41 -0.01
CA ILE A 188 6.87 -6.41 1.32
C ILE A 188 7.44 -7.53 2.18
N ASN A 189 7.44 -8.77 1.68
CA ASN A 189 7.82 -9.95 2.47
C ASN A 189 8.46 -11.08 1.64
N GLY A 190 9.20 -10.73 0.59
CA GLY A 190 9.70 -11.69 -0.39
C GLY A 190 10.65 -12.75 0.15
N ASP A 191 11.43 -12.41 1.17
CA ASP A 191 12.37 -13.34 1.81
C ASP A 191 11.68 -14.58 2.40
N ILE A 192 10.39 -14.45 2.75
CA ILE A 192 9.58 -15.51 3.36
C ILE A 192 8.54 -16.05 2.37
N GLU A 193 7.84 -15.18 1.65
CA GLU A 193 6.66 -15.60 0.88
C GLU A 193 7.01 -16.16 -0.50
N CYS A 194 7.88 -15.49 -1.24
CA CYS A 194 8.22 -15.87 -2.62
C CYS A 194 9.08 -17.14 -2.70
N SER A 195 9.76 -17.49 -1.61
CA SER A 195 10.67 -18.64 -1.54
C SER A 195 10.00 -19.88 -0.94
N GLU A 196 9.11 -19.70 0.04
CA GLU A 196 8.68 -20.79 0.92
C GLU A 196 7.16 -20.86 1.17
N ASN A 197 6.39 -19.80 0.89
CA ASN A 197 4.97 -19.72 1.29
C ASN A 197 4.05 -19.25 0.15
N PHE A 198 3.88 -20.12 -0.84
CA PHE A 198 3.05 -19.89 -2.03
C PHE A 198 1.56 -19.66 -1.73
N ASP A 199 1.04 -20.20 -0.63
CA ASP A 199 -0.36 -19.98 -0.24
C ASP A 199 -0.61 -18.50 0.12
N SER A 200 0.36 -17.85 0.76
CA SER A 200 0.27 -16.43 1.12
C SER A 200 0.36 -15.54 -0.12
N VAL A 201 1.27 -15.87 -1.04
CA VAL A 201 1.36 -15.22 -2.37
C VAL A 201 0.02 -15.34 -3.10
N GLN A 202 -0.58 -16.54 -3.14
CA GLN A 202 -1.85 -16.74 -3.80
C GLN A 202 -2.99 -15.92 -3.16
N HIS A 203 -3.06 -15.84 -1.84
CA HIS A 203 -4.04 -15.00 -1.15
C HIS A 203 -3.91 -13.51 -1.54
N ARG A 204 -2.69 -12.98 -1.63
CA ARG A 204 -2.47 -11.60 -2.10
C ARG A 204 -2.93 -11.42 -3.54
N VAL A 205 -2.63 -12.38 -4.41
CA VAL A 205 -3.03 -12.37 -5.84
C VAL A 205 -4.54 -12.42 -5.99
N ASP A 206 -5.23 -13.20 -5.16
CA ASP A 206 -6.69 -13.30 -5.18
C ASP A 206 -7.35 -11.96 -4.82
N TYR A 207 -6.85 -11.26 -3.79
CA TYR A 207 -7.32 -9.92 -3.46
C TYR A 207 -7.03 -8.91 -4.57
N TYR A 208 -5.80 -8.91 -5.11
CA TYR A 208 -5.42 -8.01 -6.18
C TYR A 208 -6.32 -8.19 -7.41
N THR A 209 -6.55 -9.44 -7.82
CA THR A 209 -7.42 -9.77 -8.94
C THR A 209 -8.87 -9.33 -8.67
N ALA A 210 -9.38 -9.55 -7.46
CA ALA A 210 -10.71 -9.10 -7.08
C ALA A 210 -10.85 -7.58 -7.12
N TYR A 211 -9.84 -6.83 -6.66
CA TYR A 211 -9.86 -5.37 -6.66
C TYR A 211 -9.66 -4.78 -8.06
N CYS A 212 -8.79 -5.34 -8.88
CA CYS A 212 -8.68 -4.99 -10.30
C CYS A 212 -10.02 -5.17 -11.04
N ASN A 213 -10.73 -6.28 -10.77
CA ASN A 213 -12.06 -6.51 -11.33
C ASN A 213 -13.09 -5.45 -10.87
N GLN A 214 -13.08 -5.05 -9.60
CA GLN A 214 -13.95 -3.98 -9.09
C GLN A 214 -13.63 -2.62 -9.71
N LEU A 215 -12.34 -2.33 -9.94
CA LEU A 215 -11.88 -1.09 -10.57
C LEU A 215 -11.99 -1.11 -12.10
N GLY A 216 -12.38 -2.25 -12.69
CA GLY A 216 -12.53 -2.44 -14.13
C GLY A 216 -11.20 -2.30 -14.88
N VAL A 217 -10.13 -2.88 -14.35
CA VAL A 217 -8.80 -2.94 -14.97
C VAL A 217 -8.32 -4.38 -15.07
N ASP A 218 -7.61 -4.74 -16.14
CA ASP A 218 -6.98 -6.05 -16.27
C ASP A 218 -5.82 -6.17 -15.27
N PRO A 219 -5.67 -7.26 -14.50
CA PRO A 219 -4.61 -7.39 -13.49
C PRO A 219 -3.18 -7.32 -14.05
N GLY A 220 -3.01 -7.58 -15.35
CA GLY A 220 -1.71 -7.67 -15.99
C GLY A 220 -0.97 -8.98 -15.73
N ASP A 221 0.29 -9.01 -16.15
CA ASP A 221 1.19 -10.15 -15.98
C ASP A 221 2.01 -10.04 -14.68
N ASN A 222 2.85 -11.04 -14.39
CA ASN A 222 3.77 -11.08 -13.25
C ASN A 222 3.07 -10.91 -11.89
N LEU A 223 1.97 -11.62 -11.70
CA LEU A 223 1.17 -11.54 -10.46
C LEU A 223 1.84 -12.23 -9.27
N THR A 224 2.64 -13.25 -9.53
CA THR A 224 3.31 -14.06 -8.51
C THR A 224 4.80 -13.73 -8.43
N CYS A 225 5.34 -14.01 -7.26
CA CYS A 225 6.73 -14.37 -7.04
C CYS A 225 6.74 -15.81 -6.49
#